data_AF-A0A7Z9E247-F1
#
_entry.id   AF-A0A7Z9E247-F1
#
_cell.length_a   1.000
_cell.length_b   1.000
_cell.length_c   1.000
_cell.angle_alpha   90.00
_cell.angle_beta   90.00
_cell.angle_gamma   90.00
#
_symmetry.space_group_name_H-M   'P 1'
#
loop_
_entity.id
_entity.type
_entity.pdbx_description
1 polymer ?
#
loop_
_entity_poly.entity_id
_entity_poly.type
_entity_poly.pdbx_seq_one_letter_code
_entity_poly.pdbx_strand_id
1 'polypeptide(L)' 'MVNLGLTGGAIYDNLIAHAAMKKEIDKILTLNPKHFIRLGDRIAELVEVPS' A
#
# COMPACT_ATOMS: atom_id res chain seq x y z
N MET A 1 9.30 17.19 13.63
CA MET A 1 9.41 15.84 13.02
C MET A 1 8.39 14.97 13.73
N VAL A 2 7.37 14.48 13.03
CA VAL A 2 6.29 13.71 13.66
C VAL A 2 6.80 12.30 13.94
N ASN A 3 7.04 11.97 15.21
CA ASN A 3 7.47 10.64 15.63
C ASN A 3 6.24 9.78 15.96
N LEU A 4 5.56 9.31 14.91
CA LEU A 4 4.42 8.39 15.01
C LEU A 4 4.83 6.94 15.32
N GLY A 5 6.13 6.66 15.53
CA GLY A 5 6.65 5.28 15.59
C GLY A 5 6.51 4.52 14.26
N LEU A 6 6.12 5.20 13.19
CA LEU A 6 5.96 4.65 11.85
C LEU A 6 7.27 4.85 11.08
N THR A 7 7.80 3.76 10.52
CA THR A 7 8.93 3.85 9.58
C THR A 7 8.47 4.62 8.34
N GLY A 8 9.36 5.41 7.72
CA GLY A 8 9.00 6.23 6.55
C GLY A 8 8.35 5.42 5.42
N GLY A 9 8.78 4.16 5.22
CA GLY A 9 8.16 3.24 4.26
C GLY A 9 6.68 2.98 4.53
N ALA A 10 6.29 2.78 5.80
CA ALA A 10 4.90 2.54 6.17
C ALA A 10 3.98 3.73 5.87
N ILE A 11 4.50 4.97 5.91
CA ILE A 11 3.75 6.18 5.55
C ILE A 11 3.43 6.17 4.06
N TYR A 12 4.42 5.89 3.21
CA TYR A 12 4.21 5.85 1.76
C TYR A 12 3.32 4.69 1.33
N ASP A 13 3.49 3.51 1.92
CA ASP A 13 2.62 2.35 1.65
C ASP A 13 1.15 2.71 1.90
N ASN A 14 0.85 3.36 3.03
CA ASN A 14 -0.50 3.79 3.40
C ASN A 14 -1.03 4.89 2.47
N LEU A 15 -0.19 5.85 2.08
CA LEU A 15 -0.60 6.93 1.18
C LEU A 15 -0.99 6.38 -0.20
N ILE A 16 -0.19 5.46 -0.75
CA ILE A 16 -0.46 4.81 -2.03
C ILE A 16 -1.75 3.98 -1.93
N ALA A 17 -1.90 3.16 -0.89
CA ALA A 17 -3.11 2.37 -0.66
C ALA A 17 -4.36 3.25 -0.52
N HIS A 18 -4.26 4.37 0.20
CA HIS A 18 -5.35 5.34 0.32
C HIS A 18 -5.72 5.97 -1.03
N ALA A 19 -4.73 6.35 -1.83
CA ALA A 19 -4.97 6.91 -3.16
C ALA A 19 -5.64 5.89 -4.09
N ALA A 20 -5.17 4.64 -4.08
CA ALA A 20 -5.75 3.55 -4.86
C ALA A 20 -7.23 3.33 -4.50
N MET A 21 -7.54 3.27 -3.21
CA MET A 21 -8.91 3.12 -2.70
C MET A 21 -9.81 4.30 -3.08
N LYS A 22 -9.30 5.53 -2.92
CA LYS A 22 -10.06 6.76 -3.20
C LYS A 22 -10.36 6.95 -4.69
N LYS A 23 -9.52 6.39 -5.56
CA LYS A 23 -9.64 6.50 -7.02
C LYS A 23 -10.11 5.22 -7.69
N GLU A 24 -10.52 4.22 -6.91
CA GLU A 24 -11.04 2.94 -7.40
C GLU A 24 -10.08 2.28 -8.42
N ILE A 25 -8.78 2.32 -8.11
CA ILE A 25 -7.74 1.78 -8.97
C ILE A 25 -7.81 0.25 -8.95
N ASP A 26 -7.67 -0.37 -10.13
CA ASP A 26 -7.76 -1.82 -10.29
C ASP A 26 -6.59 -2.58 -9.65
N LYS A 27 -5.36 -2.04 -9.76
CA LYS A 27 -4.13 -2.70 -9.31
C LYS A 27 -3.07 -1.75 -8.72
N ILE A 28 -2.38 -2.22 -7.68
CA ILE A 28 -1.16 -1.65 -7.12
C ILE A 28 0.01 -2.53 -7.54
N LEU A 29 0.81 -2.05 -8.50
CA LEU A 29 2.01 -2.74 -8.95
C LEU A 29 3.17 -2.49 -7.97
N THR A 30 3.78 -3.56 -7.46
CA THR A 30 4.88 -3.44 -6.50
C THR A 30 5.80 -4.66 -6.52
N LEU A 31 7.09 -4.45 -6.27
CA LEU A 31 8.06 -5.50 -6.00
C LEU A 31 8.08 -5.92 -4.52
N ASN A 32 7.34 -5.20 -3.66
CA ASN A 32 7.27 -5.43 -2.21
C ASN A 32 5.81 -5.73 -1.76
N PRO A 33 5.20 -6.83 -2.22
CA PRO A 33 3.77 -7.10 -1.98
C PRO A 33 3.41 -7.16 -0.49
N LYS A 34 4.33 -7.67 0.35
CA LYS A 34 4.13 -7.78 1.81
C LYS A 34 3.86 -6.43 2.50
N HIS A 35 4.38 -5.33 1.95
CA HIS A 35 4.18 -3.99 2.52
C HIS A 35 2.74 -3.50 2.39
N PHE A 36 2.03 -3.96 1.36
CA PHE A 36 0.66 -3.57 1.03
C PHE A 36 -0.36 -4.59 1.53
N ILE A 37 -0.06 -5.89 1.43
CA ILE A 37 -0.96 -6.97 1.92
C ILE A 37 -1.29 -6.79 3.41
N ARG A 38 -0.31 -6.35 4.22
CA ARG A 38 -0.51 -6.09 5.66
C ARG A 38 -1.49 -4.94 5.98
N LEU A 39 -1.91 -4.16 4.98
CA LEU A 39 -2.82 -3.01 5.16
C LEU A 39 -4.30 -3.45 5.16
N GLY A 40 -4.59 -4.71 4.85
CA GLY A 40 -5.91 -5.32 4.93
C GLY A 40 -6.33 -6.02 3.63
N ASP A 41 -7.33 -6.90 3.73
CA ASP A 41 -7.75 -7.81 2.65
C ASP A 41 -8.10 -7.07 1.35
N ARG A 42 -8.84 -5.95 1.47
CA ARG A 42 -9.23 -5.14 0.32
C ARG A 42 -8.04 -4.52 -0.43
N ILE A 43 -6.95 -4.18 0.28
CA ILE A 43 -5.71 -3.72 -0.39
C ILE A 43 -4.96 -4.91 -0.98
N ALA A 44 -4.93 -6.05 -0.27
CA ALA A 44 -4.27 -7.26 -0.75
C ALA A 44 -4.82 -7.74 -2.11
N GLU A 45 -6.13 -7.61 -2.35
CA GLU A 45 -6.77 -7.95 -3.63
C GLU A 45 -6.31 -7.06 -4.81
N LEU A 46 -5.87 -5.83 -4.53
CA LEU A 46 -5.35 -4.90 -5.53
C LEU A 46 -3.87 -5.16 -5.86
N VAL A 47 -3.13 -5.86 -5.02
CA VAL A 47 -1.67 -6.00 -5.19
C VAL A 47 -1.34 -6.96 -6.33
N GLU A 48 -0.45 -6.53 -7.21
CA GLU A 48 0.12 -7.35 -8.27
C GLU A 48 1.65 -7.18 -8.32
N VAL A 49 2.35 -8.31 -8.48
CA VAL A 49 3.80 -8.34 -8.67
C VAL A 49 4.06 -8.44 -10.18
N PRO A 50 4.68 -7.43 -10.81
CA PRO A 50 5.01 -7.48 -12.22
C PRO A 50 5.95 -8.65 -12.54
N SER A 51 5.66 -9.39 -13.62
CA SER A 51 6.48 -10.48 -14.17
C SER A 51 7.55 -10.00 -15.13
#